data_AF-A0A969QQM5-F1
#
_entry.id   AF-A0A969QQM5-F1
#
_cell.length_a   1.000
_cell.length_b   1.000
_cell.length_c   1.000
_cell.angle_alpha   90.00
_cell.angle_beta   90.00
_cell.angle_gamma   90.00
#
_symmetry.space_group_name_H-M   'P 1'
#
loop_
_entity.id
_entity.type
_entity.pdbx_description
1 polymer ?
#
loop_
_entity_poly.entity_id
_entity_poly.type
_entity_poly.pdbx_seq_one_letter_code
_entity_poly.pdbx_strand_id
1 'polypeptide(L)'
;MSLEVIIGNHQEATEIPESWLTALERVAHEAAKLALENAAEHDSPLHHLATLEVALVDDATSDQVHRDFMQIEGPTDVITFH
;
A
#
# COMPACT_ATOMS: atom_id res chain seq x y z
N MET A 1 10.10 -13.67 10.53
CA MET A 1 9.27 -12.61 11.13
C MET A 1 8.05 -12.45 10.23
N SER A 2 6.86 -12.21 10.76
CA SER A 2 5.69 -11.87 9.94
C SER A 2 5.72 -10.38 9.64
N LEU A 3 5.59 -10.01 8.36
CA LEU A 3 5.41 -8.62 7.93
C LEU A 3 4.16 -8.05 8.60
N GLU A 4 4.27 -6.90 9.26
CA GLU A 4 3.12 -6.16 9.77
C GLU A 4 2.42 -5.48 8.60
N VAL A 5 1.08 -5.52 8.55
CA VAL A 5 0.30 -4.88 7.49
C VAL A 5 -0.65 -3.86 8.10
N ILE A 6 -0.63 -2.64 7.58
CA ILE A 6 -1.45 -1.52 8.04
C ILE A 6 -2.26 -0.99 6.87
N ILE A 7 -3.59 -0.86 7.04
CA ILE A 7 -4.47 -0.23 6.05
C ILE A 7 -5.02 1.07 6.65
N GLY A 8 -4.68 2.20 6.04
CA GLY A 8 -5.15 3.53 6.43
C GLY A 8 -6.12 4.10 5.41
N ASN A 9 -7.28 4.59 5.84
CA ASN A 9 -8.17 5.38 4.98
C ASN A 9 -7.94 6.88 5.25
N HIS A 10 -7.34 7.57 4.28
CA HIS A 10 -7.01 9.00 4.34
C HIS A 10 -7.80 9.84 3.33
N GLN A 11 -8.82 9.27 2.70
CA GLN A 11 -9.74 10.00 1.82
C GLN A 11 -11.09 10.22 2.48
N GLU A 12 -11.80 11.26 2.05
CA GLU A 12 -13.16 11.61 2.48
C GLU A 12 -14.16 11.68 1.31
N ALA A 13 -13.73 11.32 0.09
CA ALA A 13 -14.55 11.36 -1.12
C ALA A 13 -15.73 10.36 -1.07
N THR A 14 -15.55 9.21 -0.42
CA THR A 14 -16.60 8.21 -0.23
C THR A 14 -16.50 7.54 1.13
N GLU A 15 -17.66 7.19 1.68
CA GLU A 15 -17.74 6.37 2.88
C GLU A 15 -17.25 4.95 2.56
N ILE A 16 -16.24 4.49 3.30
CA ILE A 16 -15.74 3.11 3.24
C ILE A 16 -16.19 2.39 4.50
N PRO A 17 -17.00 1.32 4.39
CA PRO A 17 -17.39 0.53 5.55
C PRO A 17 -16.17 -0.04 6.26
N GLU A 18 -16.16 -0.02 7.61
CA GLU A 18 -15.06 -0.58 8.40
C GLU A 18 -14.76 -2.05 8.06
N SER A 19 -15.81 -2.82 7.75
CA SER A 19 -15.67 -4.22 7.32
C SER A 19 -14.85 -4.39 6.04
N TRP A 20 -14.81 -3.39 5.17
CA TRP A 20 -13.98 -3.40 3.97
C TRP A 20 -12.53 -3.15 4.31
N LEU A 21 -12.22 -2.27 5.26
CA LEU A 21 -10.86 -2.07 5.75
C LEU A 21 -10.31 -3.36 6.37
N THR A 22 -11.10 -4.04 7.20
CA THR A 22 -10.72 -5.35 7.74
C THR A 22 -10.53 -6.41 6.64
N ALA A 23 -11.38 -6.40 5.60
CA ALA A 23 -11.24 -7.31 4.47
C ALA A 23 -9.96 -7.04 3.67
N LEU A 24 -9.63 -5.76 3.44
CA LEU A 24 -8.41 -5.33 2.78
C LEU A 24 -7.16 -5.73 3.56
N GLU A 25 -7.17 -5.54 4.89
CA GLU A 25 -6.06 -5.93 5.76
C GLU A 25 -5.79 -7.44 5.66
N ARG A 26 -6.83 -8.27 5.67
CA ARG A 26 -6.70 -9.71 5.48
C ARG A 26 -6.13 -10.06 4.09
N VAL A 27 -6.64 -9.42 3.03
CA VAL A 27 -6.16 -9.66 1.66
C VAL A 27 -4.70 -9.25 1.52
N ALA A 28 -4.32 -8.12 2.10
CA ALA A 28 -2.94 -7.61 2.06
C ALA A 28 -1.97 -8.54 2.82
N HIS A 29 -2.38 -9.13 3.94
CA HIS A 29 -1.58 -10.17 4.62
C HIS A 29 -1.33 -11.39 3.73
N GLU A 30 -2.38 -11.92 3.08
CA GLU A 30 -2.23 -13.07 2.19
C GLU A 30 -1.39 -12.73 0.96
N ALA A 31 -1.59 -11.54 0.38
CA ALA A 31 -0.80 -11.05 -0.74
C ALA A 31 0.68 -10.87 -0.37
N ALA A 32 0.97 -10.30 0.80
CA ALA A 32 2.33 -10.15 1.30
C ALA A 32 3.03 -11.50 1.49
N LYS A 33 2.32 -12.49 2.04
CA LYS A 33 2.85 -13.85 2.16
C LYS A 33 3.18 -14.45 0.80
N LEU A 34 2.27 -14.35 -0.17
CA LEU A 34 2.50 -14.84 -1.54
C LEU A 34 3.67 -14.11 -2.20
N ALA A 35 3.80 -12.79 -2.00
CA ALA A 35 4.90 -12.00 -2.54
C ALA A 35 6.25 -12.45 -1.95
N LEU A 36 6.32 -12.69 -0.64
CA LEU A 36 7.52 -13.21 0.03
C LEU A 36 7.88 -14.62 -0.42
N GLU A 37 6.89 -15.51 -0.60
CA GLU A 37 7.10 -16.88 -1.10
C GLU A 37 7.60 -16.91 -2.55
N ASN A 38 7.29 -15.89 -3.35
CA ASN A 38 7.68 -15.77 -4.76
C ASN A 38 8.79 -14.73 -4.99
N ALA A 39 9.41 -14.21 -3.92
CA ALA A 39 10.51 -13.28 -4.05
C ALA A 39 11.66 -13.95 -4.80
N ALA A 40 12.17 -13.28 -5.85
CA ALA A 40 13.14 -13.87 -6.78
C ALA A 40 14.45 -14.29 -6.07
N GLU A 41 14.82 -13.60 -5.00
CA GLU A 41 16.06 -13.83 -4.24
C GLU A 41 15.79 -13.74 -2.75
N HIS A 42 16.49 -14.58 -1.97
CA HIS A 42 16.39 -14.63 -0.50
C HIS A 42 16.87 -13.34 0.20
N ASP A 43 17.58 -12.47 -0.53
CA ASP A 43 18.05 -11.15 -0.05
C ASP A 43 17.32 -9.99 -0.73
N SER A 44 16.13 -10.25 -1.31
CA SER A 44 15.33 -9.16 -1.89
C SER A 44 14.95 -8.13 -0.81
N PRO A 45 14.84 -6.83 -1.16
CA PRO A 45 14.42 -5.78 -0.23
C PRO A 45 13.13 -6.11 0.53
N LEU A 46 12.24 -6.89 -0.09
CA LEU A 46 10.99 -7.36 0.49
C LEU A 46 11.19 -8.19 1.78
N HIS A 47 12.28 -8.96 1.89
CA HIS A 47 12.58 -9.74 3.10
C HIS A 47 13.00 -8.88 4.29
N HIS A 48 13.41 -7.63 4.04
CA HIS A 48 13.88 -6.70 5.07
C HIS A 48 12.78 -5.74 5.55
N LEU A 49 11.61 -5.75 4.90
CA LEU A 49 10.48 -4.94 5.32
C LEU A 49 9.91 -5.47 6.64
N ALA A 50 9.83 -4.60 7.64
CA ALA A 50 9.15 -4.88 8.89
C ALA A 50 7.63 -4.66 8.76
N THR A 51 7.24 -3.67 7.96
CA THR A 51 5.85 -3.19 7.84
C THR A 51 5.53 -2.87 6.38
N LEU A 52 4.32 -3.21 5.95
CA LEU A 52 3.67 -2.78 4.72
C LEU A 52 2.49 -1.88 5.10
N GLU A 53 2.56 -0.60 4.71
CA GLU A 53 1.47 0.34 4.89
C GLU A 53 0.78 0.60 3.54
N VAL A 54 -0.55 0.50 3.53
CA VAL A 54 -1.39 0.82 2.39
C VAL A 54 -2.32 1.97 2.78
N ALA A 55 -2.08 3.14 2.20
CA ALA A 55 -2.89 4.33 2.40
C ALA A 55 -3.86 4.51 1.23
N LEU A 56 -5.17 4.53 1.52
CA LEU A 56 -6.20 4.93 0.57
C LEU A 56 -6.31 6.45 0.60
N VAL A 57 -6.07 7.09 -0.54
CA VAL A 57 -6.05 8.56 -0.68
C VAL A 57 -6.96 9.00 -1.81
N ASP A 58 -7.31 10.27 -1.84
CA ASP A 58 -8.07 10.85 -2.96
C ASP A 58 -7.14 11.27 -4.12
N ASP A 59 -7.76 11.61 -5.25
CA ASP A 59 -7.02 12.03 -6.45
C ASP A 59 -6.15 13.26 -6.19
N ALA A 60 -6.63 14.22 -5.40
CA ALA A 60 -5.87 15.44 -5.10
C ALA A 60 -4.58 15.12 -4.32
N THR A 61 -4.67 14.20 -3.36
CA THR A 61 -3.54 13.72 -2.58
C THR A 61 -2.61 12.85 -3.43
N SER A 62 -3.15 11.96 -4.27
CA SER A 62 -2.38 11.14 -5.23
C SER A 62 -1.56 12.03 -6.18
N ASP A 63 -2.19 13.05 -6.76
CA ASP A 63 -1.56 14.04 -7.64
C ASP A 63 -0.47 14.86 -6.91
N GLN A 64 -0.70 15.22 -5.65
CA GLN A 64 0.31 15.91 -4.84
C GLN A 64 1.53 15.03 -4.58
N VAL A 65 1.32 13.76 -4.19
CA VAL A 65 2.40 12.79 -3.96
C VAL A 65 3.19 12.53 -5.26
N HIS A 66 2.51 12.41 -6.39
CA HIS A 66 3.14 12.30 -7.70
C HIS A 66 4.07 13.47 -8.02
N ARG A 67 3.63 14.71 -7.78
CA ARG A 67 4.47 15.89 -7.99
C ARG A 67 5.66 15.92 -7.04
N ASP A 68 5.43 15.65 -5.76
CA ASP A 68 6.43 15.81 -4.71
C ASP A 68 7.55 14.77 -4.82
N PHE A 69 7.22 13.51 -5.15
CA PHE A 69 8.17 12.41 -5.15
C PHE A 69 8.61 11.95 -6.54
N MET A 70 7.78 12.16 -7.57
CA MET A 70 8.05 11.65 -8.92
C MET A 70 8.16 12.75 -9.99
N GLN A 71 7.83 14.01 -9.66
CA GLN A 71 7.80 15.13 -10.62
C GLN A 71 6.87 14.87 -11.82
N ILE A 72 5.80 14.11 -11.59
CA ILE A 72 4.76 13.80 -12.58
C ILE A 72 3.50 14.58 -12.19
N GLU A 73 2.81 15.14 -13.19
CA GLU A 73 1.51 15.79 -13.00
C GLU A 73 0.36 14.79 -13.17
N GLY A 74 -0.68 14.95 -12.36
CA GLY A 74 -1.91 14.18 -12.42
C GLY A 74 -1.94 13.01 -11.42
N PRO A 75 -3.13 12.60 -10.96
CA PRO A 75 -3.30 11.45 -10.08
C PRO A 75 -3.01 10.13 -10.81
N THR A 76 -2.81 9.07 -10.03
CA THR A 76 -2.77 7.68 -10.52
C THR A 76 -3.52 6.74 -9.59
N ASP A 77 -3.76 5.52 -10.08
CA ASP A 77 -4.46 4.47 -9.35
C ASP A 77 -3.63 3.94 -8.17
N VAL A 78 -2.31 3.78 -8.33
CA VAL A 78 -1.41 3.23 -7.30
C VAL A 78 -0.03 3.87 -7.39
N ILE A 79 0.52 4.20 -6.23
CA ILE A 79 1.91 4.65 -6.05
C ILE A 79 2.60 3.68 -5.08
N THR A 80 3.83 3.29 -5.37
CA THR A 80 4.62 2.40 -4.50
C THR A 80 5.92 3.09 -4.06
N PHE A 81 6.29 2.84 -2.81
CA PHE A 81 7.54 3.31 -2.19
C PHE A 81 8.34 2.10 -1.71
N HIS A 82 9.67 2.25 -1.66
CA HIS A 82 10.61 1.23 -1.19
C HIS A 82 11.49 1.78 -0.06
#